data_AF-A0A3S0G279-F1
#
_entry.id   AF-A0A3S0G279-F1
#
_cell.length_a   1.000
_cell.length_b   1.000
_cell.length_c   1.000
_cell.angle_alpha   90.00
_cell.angle_beta   90.00
_cell.angle_gamma   90.00
#
_symmetry.space_group_name_H-M   'P 1'
#
loop_
_entity.id
_entity.type
_entity.pdbx_description
1 polymer ?
#
loop_
_entity_poly.entity_id
_entity_poly.type
_entity_poly.pdbx_seq_one_letter_code
_entity_poly.pdbx_strand_id
1 'polypeptide(L)'
;MYSIITGTILLGITHALIPNHWLPLVAIARSEKWEKYELMLVASITASAHVMGTVILGIALGMVGSKLAHQYEGYVHVIVPVLLIIFGLIYFTVNLPHHHHVANKDVLQYKKSKTKWVLIFTVMMFLSPCLEVESLFLAAGAYGWDDILLLAIVYATISITGIITLVMLAFKGVQMMNSQFIEHNEKRITGMVLIIVGIVTFFLH
;
A
#
# COMPACT_ATOMS: atom_id res chain seq x y z
N MET A 1 3.08 -0.23 20.76
CA MET A 1 2.69 0.93 19.92
C MET A 1 3.84 1.53 19.11
N TYR A 2 4.93 1.98 19.73
CA TYR A 2 6.05 2.60 18.98
C TYR A 2 6.60 1.71 17.85
N SER A 3 6.74 0.40 18.10
CA SER A 3 7.13 -0.60 17.11
C SER A 3 6.18 -0.68 15.90
N ILE A 4 4.86 -0.59 16.13
CA ILE A 4 3.83 -0.64 15.08
C ILE A 4 3.85 0.64 14.25
N ILE A 5 4.01 1.81 14.88
CA ILE A 5 4.09 3.09 14.17
C ILE A 5 5.35 3.14 13.31
N THR A 6 6.52 2.77 13.87
CA THR A 6 7.76 2.69 13.10
C THR A 6 7.65 1.68 11.96
N GLY A 7 7.03 0.52 12.22
CA GLY A 7 6.74 -0.48 11.19
C GLY A 7 5.84 0.06 10.09
N THR A 8 4.82 0.86 10.44
CA THR A 8 3.91 1.50 9.47
C THR A 8 4.64 2.54 8.62
N ILE A 9 5.52 3.34 9.22
CA ILE A 9 6.31 4.34 8.50
C ILE A 9 7.24 3.65 7.51
N LEU A 10 8.00 2.64 7.97
CA LEU A 10 8.93 1.90 7.13
C LEU A 10 8.21 1.14 6.02
N LEU A 11 7.11 0.46 6.35
CA LEU A 11 6.29 -0.24 5.36
C LEU A 11 5.67 0.74 4.37
N GLY A 12 5.12 1.87 4.83
CA GLY A 12 4.51 2.89 3.98
C GLY A 12 5.51 3.51 3.00
N ILE A 13 6.72 3.84 3.46
CA ILE A 13 7.79 4.34 2.58
C ILE A 13 8.21 3.26 1.58
N THR A 14 8.45 2.04 2.06
CA THR A 14 8.90 0.94 1.21
C THR A 14 7.85 0.56 0.16
N HIS A 15 6.58 0.58 0.54
CA HIS A 15 5.45 0.27 -0.32
C HIS A 15 5.22 1.38 -1.35
N ALA A 16 5.36 2.66 -0.96
CA ALA A 16 5.25 3.75 -1.91
C ALA A 16 6.31 3.66 -3.03
N LEU A 17 7.51 3.16 -2.74
CA LEU A 17 8.57 2.96 -3.74
C LEU A 17 8.23 1.93 -4.81
N ILE A 18 7.19 1.12 -4.63
CA ILE A 18 6.78 0.12 -5.60
C ILE A 18 6.18 0.83 -6.84
N PRO A 19 6.74 0.62 -8.05
CA PRO A 19 6.34 1.36 -9.24
C PRO A 19 4.90 1.14 -9.70
N ASN A 20 4.27 0.03 -9.34
CA ASN A 20 2.92 -0.37 -9.79
C ASN A 20 1.81 0.63 -9.41
N HIS A 21 1.98 1.41 -8.33
CA HIS A 21 0.97 2.39 -7.88
C HIS A 21 1.03 3.73 -8.61
N TRP A 22 2.20 4.14 -9.13
CA TRP A 22 2.41 5.48 -9.67
C TRP A 22 2.93 5.51 -11.11
N LEU A 23 3.68 4.50 -11.55
CA LEU A 23 4.31 4.47 -12.87
C LEU A 23 3.30 4.44 -14.03
N PRO A 24 2.20 3.65 -13.97
CA PRO A 24 1.22 3.65 -15.06
C PRO A 24 0.54 5.01 -15.23
N LEU A 25 0.31 5.75 -14.14
CA LEU A 25 -0.28 7.09 -14.20
C LEU A 25 0.66 8.09 -14.91
N VAL A 26 1.96 8.03 -14.60
CA VAL A 26 2.98 8.85 -15.26
C VAL A 26 3.08 8.51 -16.75
N ALA A 27 2.98 7.22 -17.11
CA ALA A 27 2.98 6.79 -18.50
C ALA A 27 1.77 7.33 -19.29
N ILE A 28 0.56 7.24 -18.73
CA ILE A 28 -0.66 7.80 -19.33
C ILE A 28 -0.56 9.32 -19.47
N ALA A 29 -0.09 10.01 -18.42
CA ALA A 29 0.06 11.46 -18.45
C ALA A 29 1.03 11.92 -19.54
N ARG A 30 2.12 11.18 -19.77
CA ARG A 30 3.06 11.46 -20.86
C ARG A 30 2.46 11.18 -22.24
N SER A 31 1.74 10.08 -22.43
CA SER A 31 1.11 9.75 -23.72
C SER A 31 -0.01 10.73 -24.09
N GLU A 32 -0.79 11.16 -23.12
CA GLU A 32 -1.91 12.10 -23.28
C GLU A 32 -1.48 13.58 -23.15
N LYS A 33 -0.18 13.85 -23.01
CA LYS A 33 0.42 15.19 -22.87
C LYS A 33 -0.27 16.05 -21.80
N TRP A 34 -0.48 15.47 -20.62
CA TRP A 34 -1.07 16.19 -19.50
C TRP A 34 -0.13 17.25 -18.95
N GLU A 35 -0.71 18.36 -18.54
CA GLU A 35 -0.01 19.40 -17.81
C GLU A 35 0.33 18.92 -16.39
N LYS A 36 1.37 19.51 -15.80
CA LYS A 36 1.84 19.13 -14.45
C LYS A 36 0.75 19.22 -13.39
N TYR A 37 -0.12 20.23 -13.48
CA TYR A 37 -1.22 20.41 -12.53
C TYR A 37 -2.30 19.33 -12.70
N GLU A 38 -2.56 18.89 -13.94
CA GLU A 38 -3.52 17.81 -14.23
C GLU A 38 -3.04 16.51 -13.61
N LEU A 39 -1.76 16.17 -13.82
CA LEU A 39 -1.16 14.98 -13.22
C LEU A 39 -1.23 15.03 -11.69
N MET A 40 -0.89 16.17 -11.07
CA MET A 40 -0.93 16.32 -9.62
C MET A 40 -2.34 16.14 -9.05
N LEU A 41 -3.34 16.70 -9.71
CA LEU A 41 -4.75 16.56 -9.31
C LEU A 41 -5.21 15.10 -9.42
N VAL A 42 -4.93 14.46 -10.56
CA VAL A 42 -5.30 13.05 -10.77
C VAL A 42 -4.58 12.15 -9.78
N ALA A 43 -3.28 12.35 -9.56
CA ALA A 43 -2.50 11.60 -8.59
C ALA A 43 -3.05 11.73 -7.17
N SER A 44 -3.49 12.94 -6.80
CA SER A 44 -4.09 13.19 -5.48
C SER A 44 -5.41 12.44 -5.32
N ILE A 45 -6.28 12.47 -6.33
CA ILE A 45 -7.55 11.72 -6.33
C ILE A 45 -7.29 10.22 -6.22
N THR A 46 -6.37 9.69 -7.02
CA THR A 46 -6.13 8.25 -7.11
C THR A 46 -5.42 7.72 -5.88
N ALA A 47 -4.46 8.47 -5.32
CA ALA A 47 -3.83 8.14 -4.04
C ALA A 47 -4.84 8.16 -2.90
N SER A 48 -5.73 9.15 -2.87
CA SER A 48 -6.79 9.24 -1.85
C SER A 48 -7.76 8.06 -1.96
N ALA A 49 -8.14 7.66 -3.19
CA ALA A 49 -9.00 6.51 -3.41
C ALA A 49 -8.35 5.21 -2.95
N HIS A 50 -7.08 4.98 -3.28
CA HIS A 50 -6.32 3.81 -2.82
C HIS A 50 -6.21 3.73 -1.29
N VAL A 51 -5.85 4.85 -0.65
CA VAL A 51 -5.78 4.95 0.82
C VAL A 51 -7.14 4.71 1.45
N MET A 52 -8.21 5.28 0.89
CA MET A 52 -9.56 5.09 1.39
C MET A 52 -9.99 3.62 1.32
N GLY A 53 -9.74 2.93 0.21
CA GLY A 53 -10.02 1.49 0.08
C GLY A 53 -9.28 0.67 1.14
N THR A 54 -7.99 0.96 1.33
CA THR A 54 -7.15 0.29 2.34
C THR A 54 -7.62 0.59 3.77
N VAL A 55 -7.95 1.84 4.09
CA VAL A 55 -8.40 2.24 5.44
C VAL A 55 -9.77 1.65 5.77
N ILE A 56 -10.70 1.58 4.81
CA ILE A 56 -12.01 0.98 5.03
C ILE A 56 -11.86 -0.50 5.41
N LEU A 57 -11.10 -1.26 4.64
CA LEU A 57 -10.84 -2.67 4.93
C LEU A 57 -10.00 -2.85 6.19
N GLY A 58 -9.00 -1.99 6.38
CA GLY A 58 -8.17 -1.94 7.58
C GLY A 58 -8.99 -1.74 8.85
N ILE A 59 -9.90 -0.77 8.88
CA ILE A 59 -10.79 -0.56 10.04
C ILE A 59 -11.63 -1.81 10.31
N ALA A 60 -12.19 -2.44 9.28
CA ALA A 60 -12.96 -3.68 9.44
C ALA A 60 -12.11 -4.81 10.05
N LEU A 61 -10.86 -4.99 9.60
CA LEU A 61 -9.93 -5.95 10.17
C LEU A 61 -9.47 -5.57 11.57
N GLY A 62 -9.27 -4.29 11.86
CA GLY A 62 -8.96 -3.79 13.20
C GLY A 62 -10.08 -4.09 14.21
N MET A 63 -11.35 -3.97 13.80
CA MET A 63 -12.48 -4.40 14.62
C MET A 63 -12.43 -5.90 14.94
N VAL A 64 -12.04 -6.73 13.97
CA VAL A 64 -11.84 -8.18 14.17
C VAL A 64 -10.70 -8.42 15.16
N GLY A 65 -9.57 -7.70 15.01
CA GLY A 65 -8.43 -7.75 15.92
C GLY A 65 -8.78 -7.37 17.36
N SER A 66 -9.61 -6.33 17.55
CA SER A 66 -10.09 -5.90 18.86
C SER A 66 -10.94 -6.97 19.55
N LYS A 67 -11.85 -7.63 18.81
CA LYS A 67 -12.65 -8.73 19.34
C LYS A 67 -11.77 -9.92 19.75
N LEU A 68 -10.77 -10.26 18.93
CA LEU A 68 -9.81 -11.32 19.23
C LEU A 68 -9.01 -10.99 20.49
N ALA A 69 -8.56 -9.74 20.65
CA ALA A 69 -7.77 -9.33 21.80
C ALA A 69 -8.55 -9.42 23.11
N HIS A 70 -9.81 -8.96 23.15
CA HIS A 70 -10.66 -9.08 24.34
C HIS A 70 -10.92 -10.54 24.75
N GLN A 71 -10.93 -11.47 23.81
CA GLN A 71 -11.15 -12.88 24.10
C GLN A 71 -9.87 -13.62 24.53
N TYR A 72 -8.69 -13.08 24.20
CA TYR A 72 -7.38 -13.70 24.42
C TYR A 72 -6.35 -12.72 25.01
N GLU A 73 -6.75 -11.90 25.98
CA GLU A 73 -5.97 -10.76 26.50
C GLU A 73 -4.53 -11.12 26.91
N GLY A 74 -4.30 -12.32 27.48
CA GLY A 74 -2.96 -12.77 27.90
C GLY A 74 -2.02 -13.20 26.76
N TYR A 75 -2.50 -13.38 25.54
CA TYR A 75 -1.73 -13.91 24.41
C TYR A 75 -1.51 -12.89 23.28
N VAL A 76 -2.12 -11.71 23.36
CA VAL A 76 -2.03 -10.66 22.33
C VAL A 76 -0.57 -10.33 21.99
N HIS A 77 0.29 -10.26 23.02
CA HIS A 77 1.70 -9.95 22.90
C HIS A 77 2.50 -10.97 22.06
N VAL A 78 1.98 -12.19 21.91
CA VAL A 78 2.55 -13.26 21.08
C VAL A 78 1.80 -13.39 19.76
N ILE A 79 0.46 -13.32 19.79
CA ILE A 79 -0.40 -13.49 18.61
C ILE A 79 -0.10 -12.44 17.55
N VAL A 80 -0.01 -11.16 17.93
CA VAL A 80 0.22 -10.05 17.00
C VAL A 80 1.54 -10.21 16.22
N PRO A 81 2.70 -10.35 16.86
CA PRO A 81 3.97 -10.52 16.13
C PRO A 81 4.02 -11.83 15.34
N VAL A 82 3.44 -12.92 15.85
CA VAL A 82 3.37 -14.20 15.11
C VAL A 82 2.54 -14.05 13.83
N LEU A 83 1.40 -13.37 13.88
CA LEU A 83 0.59 -13.10 12.69
C LEU A 83 1.37 -12.26 11.66
N LEU A 84 2.07 -11.21 12.09
CA LEU A 84 2.90 -10.39 11.20
C LEU A 84 4.01 -11.20 10.53
N ILE A 85 4.67 -12.10 11.28
CA ILE A 85 5.69 -13.00 10.72
C ILE A 85 5.07 -13.97 9.73
N ILE A 86 3.91 -14.57 10.05
CA ILE A 86 3.20 -15.48 9.15
C ILE A 86 2.81 -14.76 7.85
N PHE A 87 2.19 -13.60 7.93
CA PHE A 87 1.85 -12.80 6.75
C PHE A 87 3.11 -12.44 5.96
N GLY A 88 4.18 -11.99 6.63
CA GLY A 88 5.44 -11.67 5.97
C GLY A 88 6.07 -12.87 5.25
N LEU A 89 6.02 -14.08 5.85
CA LEU A 89 6.47 -15.32 5.22
C LEU A 89 5.59 -15.70 4.03
N ILE A 90 4.26 -15.53 4.12
CA ILE A 90 3.35 -15.74 3.00
C ILE A 90 3.74 -14.80 1.86
N TYR A 91 3.89 -13.49 2.09
CA TYR A 91 4.31 -12.55 1.04
C TYR A 91 5.69 -12.88 0.45
N PHE A 92 6.63 -13.29 1.30
CA PHE A 92 7.98 -13.65 0.88
C PHE A 92 8.01 -14.89 -0.01
N THR A 93 7.17 -15.89 0.28
CA THR A 93 7.16 -17.20 -0.39
C THR A 93 6.16 -17.30 -1.53
N VAL A 94 5.09 -16.50 -1.49
CA VAL A 94 4.10 -16.40 -2.55
C VAL A 94 4.70 -15.69 -3.75
N ASN A 95 5.45 -16.47 -4.52
CA ASN A 95 5.89 -16.15 -5.86
C ASN A 95 4.73 -16.41 -6.84
N LEU A 96 3.52 -15.95 -6.51
CA LEU A 96 2.41 -15.94 -7.45
C LEU A 96 2.87 -15.04 -8.59
N PRO A 97 3.09 -15.59 -9.80
CA PRO A 97 3.34 -14.76 -10.96
C PRO A 97 2.08 -13.91 -11.07
N HIS A 98 2.18 -12.64 -10.72
CA HIS A 98 1.26 -11.68 -11.29
C HIS A 98 1.75 -11.55 -12.71
N HIS A 99 1.28 -12.47 -13.56
CA HIS A 99 1.12 -12.13 -14.94
C HIS A 99 0.35 -10.83 -14.89
N HIS A 100 1.03 -9.74 -15.26
CA HIS A 100 0.33 -8.66 -15.89
C HIS A 100 -0.45 -9.34 -17.00
N HIS A 101 -1.72 -9.63 -16.76
CA HIS A 101 -2.70 -9.38 -17.77
C HIS A 101 -2.60 -7.86 -18.00
N VAL A 102 -1.54 -7.46 -18.71
CA VAL A 102 -1.69 -6.54 -19.82
C VAL A 102 -2.88 -7.16 -20.51
N ALA A 103 -4.05 -6.58 -20.28
CA ALA A 103 -5.15 -6.79 -21.17
C ALA A 103 -4.57 -6.31 -22.50
N ASN A 104 -3.97 -7.25 -23.24
CA ASN A 104 -3.52 -7.11 -24.61
C ASN A 104 -4.79 -7.13 -25.48
N LYS A 105 -5.78 -6.35 -25.04
CA LYS A 105 -6.95 -5.91 -25.74
C LYS A 105 -6.63 -4.49 -26.12
N ASP A 106 -5.90 -4.37 -27.22
CA ASP A 106 -6.04 -3.25 -28.14
C ASP A 106 -5.95 -1.87 -27.48
N VAL A 107 -4.79 -1.53 -26.91
CA VAL A 107 -4.42 -0.13 -26.61
C VAL A 107 -4.34 0.71 -27.91
N LEU A 108 -4.50 0.09 -29.08
CA LEU A 108 -4.43 0.72 -30.39
C LEU A 108 -5.75 1.34 -30.89
N GLN A 109 -6.89 1.26 -30.19
CA GLN A 109 -8.14 1.84 -30.68
C GLN A 109 -9.06 2.48 -29.62
N TYR A 110 -8.53 3.31 -28.74
CA TYR A 110 -9.41 4.12 -27.89
C TYR A 110 -8.93 5.56 -27.71
N LYS A 111 -9.48 6.47 -28.52
CA LYS A 111 -9.60 7.89 -28.15
C LYS A 111 -10.56 8.00 -26.95
N LYS A 112 -10.12 7.70 -25.73
CA LYS A 112 -10.90 7.96 -24.51
C LYS A 112 -10.66 9.42 -24.09
N SER A 113 -11.72 10.09 -23.68
CA SER A 113 -11.61 11.38 -22.97
C SER A 113 -10.81 11.20 -21.68
N LYS A 114 -10.01 12.21 -21.32
CA LYS A 114 -9.19 12.27 -20.09
C LYS A 114 -9.95 11.76 -18.85
N THR A 115 -11.22 12.14 -18.71
CA THR A 115 -12.10 11.73 -17.58
C THR A 115 -12.26 10.22 -17.44
N LYS A 116 -12.30 9.47 -18.55
CA LYS A 116 -12.44 8.00 -18.49
C LYS A 116 -11.17 7.34 -17.95
N TRP A 117 -9.99 7.85 -18.31
CA TRP A 117 -8.72 7.34 -17.76
C TRP A 117 -8.64 7.57 -16.26
N VAL A 118 -8.97 8.79 -15.81
CA VAL A 118 -9.01 9.13 -14.39
C VAL A 118 -9.95 8.19 -13.62
N LEU A 119 -11.16 7.98 -14.14
CA LEU A 119 -12.16 7.13 -13.47
C LEU A 119 -11.71 5.66 -13.40
N ILE A 120 -11.21 5.09 -14.50
CA ILE A 120 -10.70 3.72 -14.52
C ILE A 120 -9.57 3.54 -13.51
N PHE A 121 -8.59 4.45 -13.54
CA PHE A 121 -7.43 4.36 -12.67
C PHE A 121 -7.81 4.55 -11.19
N THR A 122 -8.73 5.48 -10.89
CA THR A 122 -9.24 5.71 -9.53
C THR A 122 -9.96 4.48 -8.99
N VAL A 123 -10.84 3.87 -9.79
CA VAL A 123 -11.59 2.67 -9.37
C VAL A 123 -10.64 1.49 -9.18
N MET A 124 -9.69 1.28 -10.09
CA MET A 124 -8.70 0.22 -9.97
C MET A 124 -7.86 0.40 -8.70
N MET A 125 -7.41 1.63 -8.40
CA MET A 125 -6.63 1.95 -7.21
C MET A 125 -7.43 1.76 -5.92
N PHE A 126 -8.72 2.14 -5.91
CA PHE A 126 -9.62 1.91 -4.78
C PHE A 126 -9.84 0.42 -4.50
N LEU A 127 -10.00 -0.39 -5.55
CA LEU A 127 -10.24 -1.85 -5.45
C LEU A 127 -8.96 -2.67 -5.27
N SER A 128 -7.80 -2.02 -5.22
CA SER A 128 -6.50 -2.64 -4.97
C SER A 128 -5.95 -2.17 -3.62
N PRO A 129 -6.57 -2.56 -2.49
CA PRO A 129 -6.10 -2.19 -1.16
C PRO A 129 -4.74 -2.83 -0.85
N CYS A 130 -3.95 -2.19 0.02
CA CYS A 130 -2.69 -2.75 0.47
C CYS A 130 -2.92 -3.83 1.53
N LEU A 131 -2.88 -5.09 1.09
CA LEU A 131 -3.04 -6.24 1.96
C LEU A 131 -1.94 -6.32 3.05
N GLU A 132 -0.78 -5.71 2.85
CA GLU A 132 0.27 -5.65 3.88
C GLU A 132 -0.10 -4.69 5.02
N VAL A 133 -0.71 -3.55 4.69
CA VAL A 133 -1.17 -2.57 5.68
C VAL A 133 -2.37 -3.10 6.45
N GLU A 134 -3.23 -3.89 5.80
CA GLU A 134 -4.34 -4.61 6.43
C GLU A 134 -3.88 -5.50 7.60
N SER A 135 -2.71 -6.15 7.48
CA SER A 135 -2.14 -6.96 8.56
C SER A 135 -1.74 -6.11 9.79
N LEU A 136 -1.29 -4.87 9.56
CA LEU A 136 -0.99 -3.91 10.63
C LEU A 136 -2.26 -3.39 11.29
N PHE A 137 -3.34 -3.19 10.53
CA PHE A 137 -4.64 -2.80 11.08
C PHE A 137 -5.23 -3.89 11.98
N LEU A 138 -5.17 -5.15 11.54
CA LEU A 138 -5.57 -6.30 12.35
C LEU A 138 -4.78 -6.34 13.66
N ALA A 139 -3.46 -6.11 13.60
CA ALA A 139 -2.59 -6.03 14.76
C ALA A 139 -2.92 -4.84 15.68
N ALA A 140 -3.12 -3.66 15.12
CA ALA A 140 -3.44 -2.44 15.87
C ALA A 140 -4.76 -2.55 16.62
N GLY A 141 -5.74 -3.28 16.06
CA GLY A 141 -6.99 -3.55 16.74
C GLY A 141 -6.83 -4.24 18.09
N ALA A 142 -5.75 -4.98 18.30
CA ALA A 142 -5.48 -5.61 19.58
C ALA A 142 -5.04 -4.64 20.69
N TYR A 143 -4.66 -3.41 20.34
CA TYR A 143 -4.27 -2.37 21.29
C TYR A 143 -5.37 -1.33 21.54
N GLY A 144 -6.34 -1.23 20.61
CA GLY A 144 -7.57 -0.46 20.83
C GLY A 144 -7.98 0.37 19.61
N TRP A 145 -9.06 1.14 19.80
CA TRP A 145 -9.62 2.01 18.75
C TRP A 145 -8.75 3.21 18.43
N ASP A 146 -8.10 3.79 19.45
CA ASP A 146 -7.22 4.94 19.27
C ASP A 146 -6.01 4.57 18.39
N ASP A 147 -5.48 3.35 18.54
CA ASP A 147 -4.41 2.80 17.71
C ASP A 147 -4.82 2.62 16.25
N ILE A 148 -6.02 2.10 15.99
CA ILE A 148 -6.56 1.96 14.63
C ILE A 148 -6.66 3.33 13.95
N LEU A 149 -7.17 4.34 14.65
CA LEU A 149 -7.33 5.69 14.11
C LEU A 149 -5.97 6.36 13.86
N LEU A 150 -5.04 6.25 14.82
CA LEU A 150 -3.69 6.77 14.67
C LEU A 150 -2.98 6.13 13.48
N LEU A 151 -3.08 4.80 13.35
CA LEU A 151 -2.52 4.05 12.24
C LEU A 151 -3.09 4.54 10.90
N ALA A 152 -4.41 4.73 10.82
CA ALA A 152 -5.07 5.22 9.61
C ALA A 152 -4.57 6.61 9.19
N ILE A 153 -4.43 7.54 10.15
CA ILE A 153 -3.95 8.90 9.88
C ILE A 153 -2.49 8.89 9.41
N VAL A 154 -1.63 8.13 10.10
CA VAL A 154 -0.21 8.00 9.75
C VAL A 154 -0.07 7.38 8.36
N TYR A 155 -0.76 6.28 8.10
CA TYR A 155 -0.76 5.62 6.80
C TYR A 155 -1.26 6.54 5.69
N ALA A 156 -2.39 7.23 5.90
CA ALA A 156 -2.95 8.14 4.90
C ALA A 156 -1.98 9.26 4.55
N THR A 157 -1.34 9.86 5.57
CA THR A 157 -0.38 10.96 5.37
C THR A 157 0.83 10.48 4.57
N ILE A 158 1.44 9.37 4.98
CA ILE A 158 2.66 8.84 4.35
C ILE A 158 2.39 8.34 2.94
N SER A 159 1.30 7.61 2.74
CA SER A 159 0.96 7.02 1.44
C SER A 159 0.60 8.08 0.41
N ILE A 160 -0.28 9.04 0.77
CA ILE A 160 -0.65 10.14 -0.16
C ILE A 160 0.58 10.98 -0.52
N THR A 161 1.36 11.40 0.48
CA THR A 161 2.55 12.23 0.23
C THR A 161 3.62 11.47 -0.54
N GLY A 162 3.83 10.19 -0.24
CA GLY A 162 4.78 9.31 -0.92
C GLY A 162 4.42 9.12 -2.39
N ILE A 163 3.18 8.71 -2.68
CA ILE A 163 2.72 8.50 -4.06
C ILE A 163 2.82 9.79 -4.87
N ILE A 164 2.32 10.93 -4.34
CA ILE A 164 2.40 12.21 -5.04
C ILE A 164 3.87 12.59 -5.31
N THR A 165 4.74 12.46 -4.32
CA THR A 165 6.17 12.79 -4.49
C THR A 165 6.82 11.95 -5.58
N LEU A 166 6.57 10.64 -5.58
CA LEU A 166 7.15 9.72 -6.56
C LEU A 166 6.60 9.94 -7.97
N VAL A 167 5.29 10.17 -8.11
CA VAL A 167 4.66 10.59 -9.39
C VAL A 167 5.38 11.81 -9.94
N MET A 168 5.64 12.82 -9.11
CA MET A 168 6.25 14.08 -9.54
C MET A 168 7.73 13.92 -9.89
N LEU A 169 8.47 13.09 -9.15
CA LEU A 169 9.87 12.77 -9.46
C LEU A 169 9.98 11.99 -10.78
N ALA A 170 9.14 10.98 -10.96
CA ALA A 170 9.08 10.20 -12.18
C ALA A 170 8.66 11.03 -13.40
N PHE A 171 7.69 11.94 -13.22
CA PHE A 171 7.27 12.84 -14.29
C PHE A 171 8.42 13.75 -14.76
N LYS A 172 9.26 14.24 -13.84
CA LYS A 172 10.49 15.00 -14.16
C LYS A 172 11.57 14.18 -14.87
N GLY A 173 11.39 12.87 -15.04
CA GLY A 173 12.35 12.01 -15.73
C GLY A 173 13.53 11.59 -14.85
N VAL A 174 13.38 11.67 -13.53
CA VAL A 174 14.35 11.05 -12.62
C VAL A 174 14.33 9.54 -12.89
N GLN A 175 15.48 8.99 -13.28
CA GLN A 175 15.66 7.54 -13.32
C GLN A 175 15.59 7.01 -11.89
N MET A 176 14.39 6.66 -11.45
CA MET A 176 14.21 5.94 -10.19
C MET A 176 14.91 4.59 -10.33
N MET A 177 15.58 4.16 -9.24
CA MET A 177 16.34 2.90 -9.14
C MET A 177 15.68 1.76 -9.93
N ASN A 178 16.49 0.88 -10.54
CA ASN A 178 16.08 -0.22 -11.43
C ASN A 178 14.62 -0.68 -11.24
N SER A 179 13.69 -0.01 -11.94
CA SER A 179 12.24 -0.16 -11.73
C SER A 179 11.79 -1.60 -11.95
N GLN A 180 12.44 -2.31 -12.87
CA GLN A 180 12.17 -3.70 -13.19
C GLN A 180 12.56 -4.63 -12.03
N PHE A 181 13.65 -4.34 -11.31
CA PHE A 181 14.06 -5.13 -10.16
C PHE A 181 13.12 -4.94 -8.96
N ILE A 182 12.69 -3.69 -8.71
CA ILE A 182 11.78 -3.38 -7.61
C ILE A 182 10.39 -4.00 -7.88
N GLU A 183 9.88 -3.87 -9.09
CA GLU A 183 8.60 -4.47 -9.50
C GLU A 183 8.64 -6.01 -9.38
N HIS A 184 9.73 -6.65 -9.80
CA HIS A 184 9.83 -8.10 -9.73
C HIS A 184 10.01 -8.65 -8.29
N ASN A 185 10.57 -7.83 -7.38
CA ASN A 185 10.82 -8.24 -5.99
C ASN A 185 9.88 -7.60 -4.97
N GLU A 186 8.85 -6.88 -5.42
CA GLU A 186 7.88 -6.16 -4.59
C GLU A 186 7.45 -6.97 -3.35
N LYS A 187 6.86 -8.15 -3.59
CA LYS A 187 6.33 -9.01 -2.52
C LYS A 187 7.39 -9.53 -1.57
N ARG A 188 8.61 -9.76 -2.07
CA ARG A 188 9.74 -10.19 -1.23
C ARG A 188 10.19 -9.06 -0.33
N ILE A 189 10.25 -7.83 -0.86
CA ILE A 189 10.63 -6.63 -0.11
C ILE A 189 9.58 -6.36 0.97
N THR A 190 8.28 -6.33 0.63
CA THR A 190 7.22 -6.09 1.60
C THR A 190 7.12 -7.21 2.63
N GLY A 191 7.27 -8.47 2.21
CA GLY A 191 7.35 -9.64 3.09
C GLY A 191 8.51 -9.57 4.09
N MET A 192 9.71 -9.17 3.65
CA MET A 192 10.85 -8.95 4.56
C MET A 192 10.56 -7.87 5.59
N VAL A 193 9.96 -6.75 5.18
CA VAL A 193 9.60 -5.66 6.11
C VAL A 193 8.60 -6.16 7.15
N LEU A 194 7.56 -6.90 6.76
CA LEU A 194 6.59 -7.47 7.70
C LEU A 194 7.24 -8.45 8.69
N ILE A 195 8.14 -9.31 8.22
CA ILE A 195 8.90 -10.24 9.10
C ILE A 195 9.72 -9.43 10.12
N ILE A 196 10.46 -8.42 9.67
CA ILE A 196 11.27 -7.56 10.55
C ILE A 196 10.38 -6.85 11.57
N VAL A 197 9.28 -6.25 11.14
CA VAL A 197 8.32 -5.57 12.03
C VAL A 197 7.73 -6.54 13.05
N GLY A 198 7.38 -7.76 12.63
CA GLY A 198 6.88 -8.81 13.51
C GLY A 198 7.91 -9.24 14.56
N ILE A 199 9.16 -9.50 14.16
CA ILE A 199 10.26 -9.84 15.07
C ILE A 199 10.51 -8.69 16.07
N VAL A 200 10.63 -7.46 15.58
CA VAL A 200 10.85 -6.29 16.43
C VAL A 200 9.69 -6.11 17.42
N THR A 201 8.45 -6.31 16.99
CA THR A 201 7.26 -6.23 17.84
C THR A 201 7.19 -7.35 18.88
N PHE A 202 7.77 -8.52 18.59
CA PHE A 202 7.90 -9.62 19.55
C PHE A 202 8.85 -9.28 20.70
N PHE A 203 9.99 -8.63 20.39
CA PHE A 203 11.04 -8.33 21.37
C PHE A 203 10.87 -6.97 22.08
N LEU A 204 10.19 -6.00 21.46
CA LEU A 204 9.97 -4.66 22.02
C LEU A 204 8.58 -4.48 22.67
N HIS A 205 8.00 -5.58 23.17
CA HIS A 205 6.69 -5.53 23.83
C HIS A 205 6.72 -4.77 25.16
#